data_AF-A0A8J6AEY5-F1
#
_entry.id   AF-A0A8J6AEY5-F1
#
_cell.length_a   1.000
_cell.length_b   1.000
_cell.length_c   1.000
_cell.angle_alpha   90.00
_cell.angle_beta   90.00
_cell.angle_gamma   90.00
#
_symmetry.space_group_name_H-M   'P 1'
#
loop_
_entity.id
_entity.type
_entity.pdbx_description
1 polymer ?
#
loop_
_entity_poly.entity_id
_entity_poly.type
_entity_poly.pdbx_seq_one_letter_code
_entity_poly.pdbx_strand_id
1 'polypeptide(L)'
;PGRPPRRPTRVGAERRRGPQRRGPSRNRHPGAGAGERAAPWAAPHAAHVWPPGPHAQAGCKGLSQSIFDYKTEKYVIAKNKKVGLLYRLVQLSILAYLVIWVFLVKKGYQDTDTSLQSSVITKVKGVTFTNTSELGERLWDVVDYVIPPQGENVFFVVTNLIVTPNQRQEVCAESESIPGAACHMDEDCPQGEPVLTGNGVRTGRCLRAQSMPNGTCEIFAWCPVETKSRPTKPLLSKAEDFTVYIKNFIRFPKFNFSKTNVPDTKDRAFLKFCQFDLKNPYCPIFRLGSMVSWAGSNFQELALQGGVIGIQIEWDCDLDKEPSECNPRYSFNRLDTFSQSSISSGYNFRFAKYYQDAAGVEFRTLIKAYGIRFDVMVVGKAGKFSIIPTVINVGSGVALMGIGSFICDLVLIYFIKKSHFYRDKKYEKVRDLGVLDGLAESSKQAETPEAEFEEEGSGLPEQPEAQDGGGGQKGSGCECPQLPKSRFDHLGNGKVNLKQLENLQTVEA
;
A
#
# COMPACT_ATOMS: atom_id res chain seq x y z
N PRO A 1 -3.03 22.26 68.20
CA PRO A 1 -1.87 21.92 69.06
C PRO A 1 -1.46 20.44 68.90
N GLY A 2 -0.31 20.09 68.35
CA GLY A 2 0.79 20.90 67.82
C GLY A 2 1.59 20.17 66.74
N ARG A 3 2.51 20.88 66.07
CA ARG A 3 3.43 20.36 65.03
C ARG A 3 4.84 20.13 65.65
N PRO A 4 5.87 19.65 64.90
CA PRO A 4 6.77 18.57 65.34
C PRO A 4 8.19 19.06 65.70
N PRO A 5 9.16 18.15 65.88
CA PRO A 5 10.56 18.33 65.48
C PRO A 5 10.85 17.50 64.20
N ARG A 6 11.41 18.02 63.10
CA ARG A 6 12.68 18.71 62.81
C ARG A 6 13.93 17.81 62.77
N ARG A 7 14.67 17.93 61.65
CA ARG A 7 15.94 17.25 61.28
C ARG A 7 17.16 17.76 62.07
N PRO A 8 18.30 17.06 61.92
CA PRO A 8 19.54 17.65 61.35
C PRO A 8 19.99 16.85 60.08
N THR A 9 20.60 17.32 58.97
CA THR A 9 21.88 18.04 58.68
C THR A 9 23.10 17.44 59.39
N ARG A 10 24.31 17.22 58.81
CA ARG A 10 25.02 17.75 57.62
C ARG A 10 26.20 16.77 57.29
N VAL A 11 26.65 16.53 56.04
CA VAL A 11 27.95 16.95 55.41
C VAL A 11 28.33 15.86 54.34
N GLY A 12 29.11 16.17 53.29
CA GLY A 12 29.96 15.22 52.51
C GLY A 12 29.29 14.52 51.32
N ALA A 13 29.51 14.80 50.02
CA ALA A 13 30.60 15.42 49.25
C ALA A 13 31.80 14.49 48.91
N GLU A 14 31.70 13.73 47.82
CA GLU A 14 32.88 13.35 47.02
C GLU A 14 32.56 13.29 45.52
N ARG A 15 33.45 13.85 44.69
CA ARG A 15 33.44 13.74 43.22
C ARG A 15 34.38 12.62 42.81
N ARG A 16 34.05 11.82 41.78
CA ARG A 16 35.06 11.17 40.94
C ARG A 16 34.82 11.42 39.47
N ARG A 17 35.86 11.91 38.79
CA ARG A 17 35.95 12.15 37.34
C ARG A 17 37.12 11.34 36.79
N GLY A 18 36.94 10.81 35.57
CA GLY A 18 38.02 10.57 34.62
C GLY A 18 38.62 9.15 34.60
N PRO A 19 39.56 8.88 33.66
CA PRO A 19 40.14 9.82 32.70
C PRO A 19 40.02 9.43 31.20
N GLN A 20 40.29 10.40 30.31
CA GLN A 20 40.65 10.16 28.91
C GLN A 20 42.12 9.70 28.78
N ARG A 21 42.46 9.01 27.69
CA ARG A 21 43.84 8.94 27.16
C ARG A 21 43.84 9.05 25.62
N ARG A 22 44.90 9.66 25.05
CA ARG A 22 45.13 9.83 23.60
C ARG A 22 46.41 9.10 23.15
N GLY A 23 46.29 8.26 22.12
CA GLY A 23 47.34 7.85 21.14
C GLY A 23 48.65 7.23 21.66
N PRO A 24 49.64 7.00 20.78
CA PRO A 24 49.55 6.68 19.34
C PRO A 24 50.38 5.42 18.95
N SER A 25 50.20 4.84 17.75
CA SER A 25 51.26 4.04 17.10
C SER A 25 51.06 3.91 15.58
N ARG A 26 52.16 3.65 14.86
CA ARG A 26 52.32 3.71 13.40
C ARG A 26 53.40 2.71 12.97
N ASN A 27 53.04 1.74 12.10
CA ASN A 27 53.90 0.86 11.26
C ASN A 27 53.04 -0.35 10.83
N ARG A 28 53.30 -1.13 9.77
CA ARG A 28 53.90 -1.02 8.42
C ARG A 28 53.66 -2.44 7.80
N HIS A 29 53.39 -2.51 6.50
CA HIS A 29 53.24 -3.72 5.64
C HIS A 29 54.45 -4.70 5.68
N PRO A 30 54.38 -5.97 5.17
CA PRO A 30 53.69 -6.50 3.95
C PRO A 30 52.88 -7.81 4.18
N GLY A 31 52.30 -8.54 3.20
CA GLY A 31 52.10 -8.39 1.74
C GLY A 31 51.64 -9.72 1.10
N ALA A 32 51.19 -9.70 -0.18
CA ALA A 32 50.59 -10.82 -0.96
C ALA A 32 49.16 -11.29 -0.52
N GLY A 33 48.25 -11.69 -1.43
CA GLY A 33 48.26 -11.64 -2.90
C GLY A 33 46.99 -12.27 -3.53
N ALA A 34 46.61 -11.80 -4.73
CA ALA A 34 45.52 -12.28 -5.61
C ALA A 34 44.04 -12.19 -5.10
N GLY A 35 43.02 -11.81 -5.90
CA GLY A 35 43.04 -11.03 -7.15
C GLY A 35 42.14 -11.53 -8.29
N GLU A 36 40.82 -11.27 -8.25
CA GLU A 36 39.92 -11.31 -9.41
C GLU A 36 38.72 -10.35 -9.18
N ARG A 37 38.70 -9.16 -9.80
CA ARG A 37 38.17 -8.80 -11.13
C ARG A 37 36.63 -8.74 -11.23
N ALA A 38 36.10 -7.52 -11.09
CA ALA A 38 34.84 -7.08 -11.69
C ALA A 38 35.12 -5.75 -12.43
N ALA A 39 34.72 -5.67 -13.71
CA ALA A 39 35.05 -4.53 -14.59
C ALA A 39 33.84 -3.62 -14.84
N PRO A 40 33.99 -2.28 -14.73
CA PRO A 40 33.02 -1.33 -15.26
C PRO A 40 33.17 -1.17 -16.79
N TRP A 41 32.09 -0.76 -17.45
CA TRP A 41 32.04 -0.54 -18.90
C TRP A 41 32.98 0.59 -19.36
N ALA A 42 33.68 0.34 -20.48
CA ALA A 42 34.38 1.35 -21.26
C ALA A 42 33.71 1.51 -22.63
N ALA A 43 33.40 2.75 -23.01
CA ALA A 43 32.93 3.07 -24.36
C ALA A 43 34.14 3.30 -25.29
N PRO A 44 34.24 2.64 -26.45
CA PRO A 44 35.32 2.88 -27.39
C PRO A 44 34.96 3.99 -28.40
N HIS A 45 35.62 5.14 -28.29
CA HIS A 45 35.81 6.02 -29.44
C HIS A 45 37.16 5.70 -30.09
N ALA A 46 37.13 5.18 -31.31
CA ALA A 46 38.31 5.01 -32.13
C ALA A 46 38.80 6.39 -32.63
N ALA A 47 39.90 6.87 -32.07
CA ALA A 47 40.64 8.00 -32.63
C ALA A 47 41.74 7.47 -33.55
N HIS A 48 41.75 7.91 -34.80
CA HIS A 48 42.81 7.56 -35.74
C HIS A 48 44.16 8.12 -35.29
N VAL A 49 45.20 7.28 -35.41
CA VAL A 49 46.59 7.66 -35.13
C VAL A 49 47.11 8.63 -36.19
N TRP A 50 47.80 9.68 -35.75
CA TRP A 50 48.71 10.48 -36.58
C TRP A 50 50.14 10.38 -36.02
N PRO A 51 51.19 10.40 -36.86
CA PRO A 51 52.57 10.19 -36.43
C PRO A 51 53.16 11.40 -35.67
N PRO A 52 54.21 11.20 -34.84
CA PRO A 52 54.69 12.23 -33.92
C PRO A 52 55.58 13.29 -34.59
N GLY A 53 55.18 14.56 -34.47
CA GLY A 53 56.02 15.74 -34.75
C GLY A 53 56.58 16.37 -33.44
N PRO A 54 57.82 16.90 -33.43
CA PRO A 54 58.52 17.20 -32.18
C PRO A 54 58.27 18.62 -31.62
N HIS A 55 57.17 18.84 -30.88
CA HIS A 55 56.98 20.07 -30.08
C HIS A 55 56.36 19.82 -28.69
N ALA A 56 57.12 19.14 -27.82
CA ALA A 56 56.76 18.87 -26.43
C ALA A 56 56.90 20.11 -25.50
N GLN A 57 56.28 21.25 -25.83
CA GLN A 57 56.15 22.37 -24.87
C GLN A 57 54.92 23.28 -25.06
N ALA A 58 54.06 23.05 -26.05
CA ALA A 58 52.83 23.84 -26.26
C ALA A 58 51.52 23.14 -25.80
N GLY A 59 51.53 21.82 -25.59
CA GLY A 59 50.32 21.02 -25.37
C GLY A 59 49.54 21.32 -24.07
N CYS A 60 50.23 21.60 -22.96
CA CYS A 60 49.57 21.87 -21.68
C CYS A 60 48.82 23.22 -21.65
N LYS A 61 49.25 24.22 -22.42
CA LYS A 61 48.53 25.50 -22.52
C LYS A 61 47.25 25.36 -23.35
N GLY A 62 47.33 24.72 -24.53
CA GLY A 62 46.14 24.49 -25.36
C GLY A 62 45.08 23.65 -24.65
N LEU A 63 45.48 22.56 -23.98
CA LEU A 63 44.55 21.73 -23.21
C LEU A 63 43.97 22.49 -21.99
N SER A 64 44.79 23.25 -21.27
CA SER A 64 44.33 24.05 -20.13
C SER A 64 43.42 25.20 -20.54
N GLN A 65 43.60 25.77 -21.73
CA GLN A 65 42.72 26.83 -22.25
C GLN A 65 41.39 26.25 -22.69
N SER A 66 41.37 25.08 -23.33
CA SER A 66 40.12 24.47 -23.78
C SER A 66 39.22 23.96 -22.64
N ILE A 67 39.79 23.65 -21.47
CA ILE A 67 39.01 23.38 -20.23
C ILE A 67 38.20 24.61 -19.78
N PHE A 68 38.57 25.83 -20.20
CA PHE A 68 37.84 27.07 -19.92
C PHE A 68 37.01 27.59 -21.12
N ASP A 69 36.90 26.82 -22.22
CA ASP A 69 36.07 27.20 -23.38
C ASP A 69 34.58 27.11 -23.03
N TYR A 70 33.93 28.26 -22.82
CA TYR A 70 32.47 28.33 -22.63
C TYR A 70 31.74 28.45 -23.98
N LYS A 71 31.11 27.35 -24.41
CA LYS A 71 30.28 27.32 -25.63
C LYS A 71 28.87 27.85 -25.34
N THR A 72 28.47 28.91 -26.04
CA THR A 72 27.11 29.48 -26.01
C THR A 72 26.37 29.24 -27.33
N GLU A 73 25.05 29.11 -27.26
CA GLU A 73 24.18 29.06 -28.44
C GLU A 73 23.94 30.47 -29.02
N LYS A 74 23.67 30.53 -30.33
CA LYS A 74 23.33 31.77 -31.06
C LYS A 74 21.82 31.85 -31.27
N TYR A 75 21.15 32.70 -30.49
CA TYR A 75 19.68 32.83 -30.53
C TYR A 75 19.18 33.77 -31.63
N VAL A 76 18.01 33.44 -32.20
CA VAL A 76 17.29 34.27 -33.19
C VAL A 76 16.07 34.92 -32.53
N ILE A 77 16.07 36.25 -32.40
CA ILE A 77 14.98 37.00 -31.75
C ILE A 77 13.89 37.34 -32.77
N ALA A 78 12.79 36.59 -32.76
CA ALA A 78 11.64 36.84 -33.62
C ALA A 78 10.70 37.93 -33.08
N LYS A 79 10.69 39.10 -33.70
CA LYS A 79 9.81 40.24 -33.33
C LYS A 79 8.38 40.08 -33.87
N ASN A 80 7.66 39.03 -33.45
CA ASN A 80 6.26 38.78 -33.84
C ASN A 80 5.32 38.83 -32.63
N LYS A 81 4.40 39.82 -32.60
CA LYS A 81 3.44 40.01 -31.49
C LYS A 81 2.56 38.78 -31.22
N LYS A 82 2.14 38.03 -32.25
CA LYS A 82 1.27 36.85 -32.09
C LYS A 82 2.00 35.69 -31.42
N VAL A 83 3.24 35.42 -31.82
CA VAL A 83 4.08 34.36 -31.24
C VAL A 83 4.58 34.75 -29.86
N GLY A 84 4.97 36.01 -29.66
CA GLY A 84 5.33 36.53 -28.35
C GLY A 84 4.20 36.39 -27.34
N LEU A 85 2.95 36.70 -27.75
CA LEU A 85 1.77 36.48 -26.91
C LEU A 85 1.54 34.99 -26.63
N LEU A 86 1.60 34.13 -27.66
CA LEU A 86 1.46 32.67 -27.49
C LEU A 86 2.50 32.11 -26.51
N TYR A 87 3.77 32.47 -26.67
CA TYR A 87 4.85 32.04 -25.80
C TYR A 87 4.65 32.50 -24.35
N ARG A 88 4.23 33.76 -24.14
CA ARG A 88 3.90 34.27 -22.79
C ARG A 88 2.69 33.58 -22.18
N LEU A 89 1.65 33.27 -22.96
CA LEU A 89 0.49 32.51 -22.48
C LEU A 89 0.87 31.08 -22.09
N VAL A 90 1.67 30.38 -22.91
CA VAL A 90 2.15 29.03 -22.59
C VAL A 90 3.05 29.04 -21.35
N GLN A 91 3.97 30.00 -21.23
CA GLN A 91 4.78 30.19 -20.02
C GLN A 91 3.91 30.42 -18.77
N LEU A 92 2.90 31.29 -18.87
CA LEU A 92 2.00 31.60 -17.75
C LEU A 92 1.16 30.38 -17.35
N SER A 93 0.65 29.60 -18.30
CA SER A 93 -0.07 28.34 -18.04
C SER A 93 0.81 27.29 -17.36
N ILE A 94 2.06 27.11 -17.80
CA ILE A 94 3.02 26.20 -17.16
C ILE A 94 3.34 26.68 -15.73
N LEU A 95 3.61 27.97 -15.54
CA LEU A 95 3.87 28.54 -14.22
C LEU A 95 2.68 28.39 -13.27
N ALA A 96 1.46 28.65 -13.76
CA ALA A 96 0.22 28.47 -13.00
C ALA A 96 0.01 27.00 -12.61
N TYR A 97 0.26 26.06 -13.52
CA TYR A 97 0.21 24.62 -13.22
C TYR A 97 1.21 24.24 -12.12
N LEU A 98 2.46 24.69 -12.21
CA LEU A 98 3.49 24.39 -11.20
C LEU A 98 3.11 24.96 -9.83
N VAL A 99 2.76 26.24 -9.75
CA VAL A 99 2.42 26.90 -8.49
C VAL A 99 1.14 26.30 -7.89
N ILE A 100 0.06 26.18 -8.66
CA ILE A 100 -1.25 25.76 -8.15
C ILE A 100 -1.29 24.25 -7.95
N TRP A 101 -0.97 23.44 -8.97
CA TRP A 101 -1.14 22.00 -8.88
C TRP A 101 0.01 21.32 -8.12
N VAL A 102 1.26 21.61 -8.49
CA VAL A 102 2.42 20.92 -7.90
C VAL A 102 2.72 21.44 -6.48
N PHE A 103 2.81 22.76 -6.31
CA PHE A 103 3.13 23.33 -4.99
C PHE A 103 1.91 23.44 -4.06
N LEU A 104 0.78 24.02 -4.46
CA LEU A 104 -0.36 24.20 -3.52
C LEU A 104 -1.19 22.93 -3.31
N VAL A 105 -1.64 22.26 -4.39
CA VAL A 105 -2.54 21.08 -4.27
C VAL A 105 -1.79 19.80 -3.88
N LYS A 106 -0.65 19.52 -4.51
CA LYS A 106 0.16 18.32 -4.24
C LYS A 106 1.23 18.50 -3.16
N LYS A 107 1.41 19.71 -2.63
CA LYS A 107 2.43 20.05 -1.60
C LYS A 107 3.84 19.55 -1.96
N GLY A 108 4.26 19.70 -3.22
CA GLY A 108 5.57 19.24 -3.70
C GLY A 108 6.80 19.91 -3.05
N TYR A 109 6.60 20.87 -2.15
CA TYR A 109 7.65 21.42 -1.28
C TYR A 109 7.87 20.59 0.01
N GLN A 110 6.93 19.70 0.35
CA GLN A 110 7.01 18.84 1.52
C GLN A 110 7.69 17.52 1.17
N ASP A 111 8.55 17.07 2.06
CA ASP A 111 8.88 15.66 2.16
C ASP A 111 7.80 14.97 3.00
N THR A 112 7.51 13.69 2.71
CA THR A 112 6.44 12.95 3.39
C THR A 112 6.96 11.75 4.17
N ASP A 113 6.27 11.43 5.27
CA ASP A 113 6.49 10.23 6.08
C ASP A 113 5.19 9.42 6.14
N THR A 114 5.20 8.23 5.57
CA THR A 114 4.13 7.23 5.63
C THR A 114 4.44 6.09 6.62
N SER A 115 5.63 6.11 7.25
CA SER A 115 6.09 5.07 8.19
C SER A 115 5.53 5.29 9.60
N LEU A 116 4.21 5.46 9.69
CA LEU A 116 3.50 5.71 10.93
C LEU A 116 3.70 4.57 11.94
N GLN A 117 4.33 4.89 13.07
CA GLN A 117 4.32 4.03 14.25
C GLN A 117 3.09 4.36 15.09
N SER A 118 2.26 3.35 15.36
CA SER A 118 0.99 3.50 16.09
C SER A 118 0.94 2.56 17.28
N SER A 119 0.38 3.03 18.40
CA SER A 119 -0.02 2.21 19.54
C SER A 119 -1.46 2.55 19.91
N VAL A 120 -2.27 1.51 20.14
CA VAL A 120 -3.69 1.64 20.49
C VAL A 120 -3.93 0.94 21.81
N ILE A 121 -4.64 1.61 22.71
CA ILE A 121 -5.13 1.06 23.97
C ILE A 121 -6.64 1.27 23.99
N THR A 122 -7.39 0.19 24.18
CA THR A 122 -8.86 0.21 24.27
C THR A 122 -9.31 -0.13 25.69
N LYS A 123 -10.38 0.53 26.16
CA LYS A 123 -10.99 0.24 27.46
C LYS A 123 -12.49 0.40 27.41
N VAL A 124 -13.20 -0.74 27.39
CA VAL A 124 -14.66 -0.77 27.44
C VAL A 124 -15.14 -0.53 28.88
N LYS A 125 -16.32 0.09 29.02
CA LYS A 125 -17.05 0.28 30.25
C LYS A 125 -18.54 0.07 30.02
N GLY A 126 -19.14 -0.71 30.90
CA GLY A 126 -20.55 -1.05 30.89
C GLY A 126 -20.83 -2.08 31.98
N VAL A 127 -22.07 -2.15 32.42
CA VAL A 127 -22.59 -3.24 33.22
C VAL A 127 -24.01 -3.52 32.76
N THR A 128 -24.43 -4.78 32.76
CA THR A 128 -25.84 -5.14 32.53
C THR A 128 -26.25 -6.29 33.43
N PHE A 129 -27.52 -6.33 33.77
CA PHE A 129 -28.14 -7.42 34.51
C PHE A 129 -29.05 -8.23 33.60
N THR A 130 -28.96 -9.55 33.68
CA THR A 130 -29.82 -10.50 32.98
C THR A 130 -30.45 -11.45 33.99
N ASN A 131 -31.75 -11.68 33.87
CA ASN A 131 -32.43 -12.78 34.54
C ASN A 131 -33.01 -13.69 33.44
N THR A 132 -32.49 -14.91 33.31
CA THR A 132 -32.99 -15.92 32.36
C THR A 132 -33.16 -17.26 33.05
N SER A 133 -34.07 -18.09 32.54
CA SER A 133 -34.32 -19.44 33.07
C SER A 133 -33.08 -20.35 33.06
N GLU A 134 -32.11 -20.12 32.18
CA GLU A 134 -30.92 -20.96 32.04
C GLU A 134 -29.73 -20.52 32.90
N LEU A 135 -29.56 -19.21 33.11
CA LEU A 135 -28.40 -18.63 33.81
C LEU A 135 -28.76 -18.01 35.16
N GLY A 136 -30.06 -17.95 35.48
CA GLY A 136 -30.58 -17.25 36.64
C GLY A 136 -30.32 -15.75 36.57
N GLU A 137 -30.19 -15.15 37.75
CA GLU A 137 -29.82 -13.74 37.92
C GLU A 137 -28.31 -13.57 37.82
N ARG A 138 -27.86 -12.82 36.81
CA ARG A 138 -26.43 -12.55 36.58
C ARG A 138 -26.16 -11.09 36.26
N LEU A 139 -25.21 -10.52 36.97
CA LEU A 139 -24.53 -9.28 36.61
C LEU A 139 -23.41 -9.61 35.61
N TRP A 140 -23.31 -8.80 34.55
CA TRP A 140 -22.24 -8.85 33.56
C TRP A 140 -21.43 -7.56 33.63
N ASP A 141 -20.11 -7.69 33.74
CA ASP A 141 -19.16 -6.59 33.73
C ASP A 141 -18.08 -6.78 32.66
N VAL A 142 -17.15 -5.83 32.58
CA VAL A 142 -16.10 -5.76 31.56
C VAL A 142 -15.25 -7.04 31.50
N VAL A 143 -15.03 -7.77 32.60
CA VAL A 143 -14.20 -8.99 32.58
C VAL A 143 -14.97 -10.24 32.16
N ASP A 144 -16.30 -10.24 32.22
CA ASP A 144 -17.13 -11.32 31.69
C ASP A 144 -17.34 -11.22 30.16
N TYR A 145 -17.54 -10.00 29.63
CA TYR A 145 -17.98 -9.81 28.24
C TYR A 145 -16.92 -9.25 27.27
N VAL A 146 -15.73 -8.83 27.73
CA VAL A 146 -14.67 -8.32 26.84
C VAL A 146 -13.51 -9.30 26.69
N ILE A 147 -13.19 -9.66 25.45
CA ILE A 147 -12.14 -10.62 25.12
C ILE A 147 -11.30 -10.05 23.95
N PRO A 148 -9.95 -10.06 24.00
CA PRO A 148 -9.11 -10.33 25.16
C PRO A 148 -9.10 -9.11 26.12
N PRO A 149 -8.92 -9.31 27.45
CA PRO A 149 -8.99 -8.23 28.45
C PRO A 149 -7.82 -7.23 28.41
N GLN A 150 -6.76 -7.52 27.65
CA GLN A 150 -5.54 -6.69 27.54
C GLN A 150 -5.80 -5.30 26.95
N GLY A 151 -6.83 -5.12 26.12
CA GLY A 151 -7.23 -3.82 25.58
C GLY A 151 -6.29 -3.30 24.48
N GLU A 152 -6.03 -4.10 23.46
CA GLU A 152 -5.14 -3.77 22.33
C GLU A 152 -5.90 -3.07 21.19
N ASN A 153 -5.41 -3.18 19.95
CA ASN A 153 -6.06 -2.68 18.74
C ASN A 153 -7.28 -3.52 18.29
N VAL A 154 -7.45 -4.72 18.82
CA VAL A 154 -8.63 -5.58 18.57
C VAL A 154 -9.28 -5.91 19.91
N PHE A 155 -10.60 -5.74 20.01
CA PHE A 155 -11.39 -6.17 21.15
C PHE A 155 -12.75 -6.72 20.70
N PHE A 156 -13.23 -7.75 21.37
CA PHE A 156 -14.53 -8.37 21.13
C PHE A 156 -15.44 -8.17 22.32
N VAL A 157 -16.68 -7.79 22.05
CA VAL A 157 -17.75 -7.61 23.04
C VAL A 157 -18.79 -8.70 22.84
N VAL A 158 -18.92 -9.60 23.83
CA VAL A 158 -19.96 -10.63 23.87
C VAL A 158 -21.33 -9.96 23.95
N THR A 159 -22.22 -10.28 23.01
CA THR A 159 -23.61 -9.78 22.98
C THR A 159 -24.64 -10.89 23.19
N ASN A 160 -24.28 -12.13 22.86
CA ASN A 160 -25.13 -13.30 23.02
C ASN A 160 -24.25 -14.54 23.25
N LEU A 161 -24.74 -15.55 23.96
CA LEU A 161 -23.92 -16.71 24.32
C LEU A 161 -24.76 -17.94 24.65
N ILE A 162 -24.18 -19.11 24.40
CA ILE A 162 -24.74 -20.41 24.78
C ILE A 162 -23.79 -21.00 25.82
N VAL A 163 -24.35 -21.43 26.96
CA VAL A 163 -23.59 -22.09 28.04
C VAL A 163 -24.03 -23.54 28.17
N THR A 164 -23.05 -24.44 28.16
CA THR A 164 -23.18 -25.85 28.53
C THR A 164 -22.34 -26.07 29.80
N PRO A 165 -22.95 -25.97 30.99
CA PRO A 165 -22.25 -26.14 32.26
C PRO A 165 -21.94 -27.61 32.55
N ASN A 166 -21.03 -27.84 33.49
CA ASN A 166 -20.76 -29.16 34.10
C ASN A 166 -20.41 -30.27 33.10
N GLN A 167 -19.77 -29.94 31.97
CA GLN A 167 -19.26 -30.95 31.05
C GLN A 167 -18.17 -31.79 31.70
N ARG A 168 -18.27 -33.12 31.59
CA ARG A 168 -17.28 -34.12 32.06
C ARG A 168 -16.84 -35.02 30.90
N GLN A 169 -15.69 -35.65 31.02
CA GLN A 169 -15.22 -36.63 30.03
C GLN A 169 -15.92 -37.97 30.24
N GLU A 170 -17.03 -38.16 29.53
CA GLU A 170 -17.94 -39.28 29.72
C GLU A 170 -18.44 -39.77 28.35
N VAL A 171 -19.35 -40.74 28.36
CA VAL A 171 -19.97 -41.30 27.16
C VAL A 171 -21.40 -40.76 27.04
N CYS A 172 -21.75 -40.17 25.90
CA CYS A 172 -23.09 -39.62 25.66
C CYS A 172 -23.45 -39.62 24.16
N ALA A 173 -24.71 -39.29 23.87
CA ALA A 173 -25.20 -39.08 22.51
C ALA A 173 -24.53 -37.86 21.84
N GLU A 174 -24.11 -38.02 20.58
CA GLU A 174 -23.72 -36.89 19.72
C GLU A 174 -24.94 -36.02 19.34
N SER A 175 -24.69 -34.76 19.05
CA SER A 175 -25.70 -33.78 18.67
C SER A 175 -26.27 -34.06 17.27
N GLU A 176 -27.60 -34.13 17.16
CA GLU A 176 -28.36 -34.33 15.91
C GLU A 176 -28.02 -33.30 14.80
N SER A 177 -27.49 -32.13 15.18
CA SER A 177 -27.07 -31.08 14.25
C SER A 177 -25.76 -31.37 13.50
N ILE A 178 -25.04 -32.44 13.85
CA ILE A 178 -23.77 -32.83 13.24
C ILE A 178 -24.01 -33.82 12.08
N PRO A 179 -23.55 -33.53 10.85
CA PRO A 179 -23.63 -34.47 9.73
C PRO A 179 -22.91 -35.79 10.06
N GLY A 180 -23.61 -36.92 9.92
CA GLY A 180 -23.08 -38.24 10.26
C GLY A 180 -23.12 -38.60 11.75
N ALA A 181 -23.85 -37.84 12.58
CA ALA A 181 -24.20 -38.25 13.94
C ALA A 181 -25.46 -39.13 14.01
N ALA A 182 -26.37 -39.01 13.04
CA ALA A 182 -27.57 -39.84 12.98
C ALA A 182 -27.24 -41.28 12.58
N CYS A 183 -27.90 -42.24 13.24
CA CYS A 183 -27.75 -43.67 13.02
C CYS A 183 -29.11 -44.37 13.10
N HIS A 184 -29.21 -45.55 12.49
CA HIS A 184 -30.31 -46.48 12.70
C HIS A 184 -29.83 -47.69 13.51
N MET A 185 -28.70 -48.26 13.12
CA MET A 185 -28.08 -49.46 13.72
C MET A 185 -26.68 -49.14 14.27
N ASP A 186 -26.10 -50.06 15.05
CA ASP A 186 -24.80 -49.85 15.70
C ASP A 186 -23.65 -49.83 14.67
N GLU A 187 -23.82 -50.53 13.53
CA GLU A 187 -22.89 -50.55 12.40
C GLU A 187 -22.72 -49.18 11.70
N ASP A 188 -23.72 -48.28 11.81
CA ASP A 188 -23.63 -46.90 11.30
C ASP A 188 -22.62 -46.05 12.10
N CYS A 189 -22.21 -46.52 13.28
CA CYS A 189 -21.36 -45.81 14.23
C CYS A 189 -20.00 -46.53 14.40
N PRO A 190 -19.09 -46.51 13.41
CA PRO A 190 -17.82 -47.24 13.47
C PRO A 190 -17.00 -46.88 14.71
N GLN A 191 -16.65 -47.91 15.50
CA GLN A 191 -15.97 -47.76 16.79
C GLN A 191 -14.55 -47.19 16.64
N GLY A 192 -14.20 -46.25 17.51
CA GLY A 192 -12.85 -45.66 17.56
C GLY A 192 -12.61 -44.54 16.54
N GLU A 193 -13.55 -44.28 15.62
CA GLU A 193 -13.44 -43.17 14.68
C GLU A 193 -13.90 -41.83 15.30
N PRO A 194 -13.13 -40.74 15.14
CA PRO A 194 -13.60 -39.40 15.47
C PRO A 194 -14.67 -38.92 14.49
N VAL A 195 -15.71 -38.25 15.00
CA VAL A 195 -16.71 -37.60 14.13
C VAL A 195 -16.08 -36.35 13.51
N LEU A 196 -15.90 -36.33 12.18
CA LEU A 196 -15.11 -35.32 11.45
C LEU A 196 -15.45 -33.86 11.78
N THR A 197 -16.73 -33.57 12.05
CA THR A 197 -17.25 -32.25 12.42
C THR A 197 -17.93 -32.23 13.80
N GLY A 198 -17.81 -33.33 14.55
CA GLY A 198 -18.47 -33.54 15.84
C GLY A 198 -17.62 -33.22 17.06
N ASN A 199 -18.05 -33.74 18.21
CA ASN A 199 -17.56 -33.37 19.53
C ASN A 199 -16.64 -34.44 20.18
N GLY A 200 -16.53 -35.64 19.60
CA GLY A 200 -15.77 -36.75 20.19
C GLY A 200 -15.57 -37.97 19.28
N VAL A 201 -15.26 -39.10 19.91
CA VAL A 201 -14.92 -40.38 19.26
C VAL A 201 -16.05 -41.39 19.45
N ARG A 202 -16.50 -42.06 18.38
CA ARG A 202 -17.58 -43.04 18.42
C ARG A 202 -17.21 -44.28 19.25
N THR A 203 -18.14 -44.75 20.09
CA THR A 203 -17.94 -45.94 20.92
C THR A 203 -18.33 -47.26 20.25
N GLY A 204 -19.08 -47.21 19.14
CA GLY A 204 -19.63 -48.39 18.46
C GLY A 204 -21.14 -48.61 18.62
N ARG A 205 -21.88 -47.68 19.24
CA ARG A 205 -23.29 -47.88 19.61
C ARG A 205 -24.21 -46.77 19.09
N CYS A 206 -25.44 -47.11 18.71
CA CYS A 206 -26.48 -46.20 18.28
C CYS A 206 -27.54 -45.99 19.37
N LEU A 207 -27.63 -44.79 19.94
CA LEU A 207 -28.58 -44.44 20.99
C LEU A 207 -29.93 -44.03 20.37
N ARG A 208 -30.94 -44.88 20.54
CA ARG A 208 -32.31 -44.64 20.07
C ARG A 208 -33.23 -44.26 21.22
N ALA A 209 -33.94 -43.15 21.10
CA ALA A 209 -35.08 -42.86 21.96
C ALA A 209 -36.24 -43.83 21.62
N GLN A 210 -36.97 -44.31 22.64
CA GLN A 210 -37.96 -45.40 22.52
C GLN A 210 -39.15 -45.13 21.58
N SER A 211 -39.24 -43.94 20.97
CA SER A 211 -40.33 -43.55 20.06
C SER A 211 -39.84 -42.84 18.79
N MET A 212 -38.54 -42.88 18.48
CA MET A 212 -37.95 -42.25 17.29
C MET A 212 -37.34 -43.29 16.34
N PRO A 213 -37.54 -43.18 15.01
CA PRO A 213 -36.97 -44.13 14.03
C PRO A 213 -35.47 -43.94 13.79
N ASN A 214 -34.92 -42.79 14.20
CA ASN A 214 -33.53 -42.40 14.05
C ASN A 214 -32.94 -42.22 15.46
N GLY A 215 -31.74 -42.73 15.68
CA GLY A 215 -30.92 -42.47 16.87
C GLY A 215 -29.73 -41.57 16.55
N THR A 216 -28.89 -41.33 17.55
CA THR A 216 -27.57 -40.71 17.38
C THR A 216 -26.45 -41.59 17.92
N CYS A 217 -25.28 -41.52 17.29
CA CYS A 217 -24.13 -42.29 17.73
C CYS A 217 -23.71 -41.91 19.15
N GLU A 218 -23.39 -42.93 19.93
CA GLU A 218 -22.73 -42.80 21.22
C GLU A 218 -21.25 -42.41 21.01
N ILE A 219 -20.81 -41.37 21.70
CA ILE A 219 -19.44 -40.83 21.63
C ILE A 219 -18.84 -40.67 23.02
N PHE A 220 -17.52 -40.88 23.12
CA PHE A 220 -16.72 -40.43 24.25
C PHE A 220 -16.29 -38.97 24.01
N ALA A 221 -16.75 -38.07 24.88
CA ALA A 221 -16.66 -36.62 24.66
C ALA A 221 -16.79 -35.82 25.97
N TRP A 222 -16.78 -34.50 25.85
CA TRP A 222 -17.20 -33.60 26.92
C TRP A 222 -18.74 -33.54 26.98
N CYS A 223 -19.31 -34.36 27.84
CA CYS A 223 -20.74 -34.61 27.96
C CYS A 223 -21.37 -33.78 29.10
N PRO A 224 -22.59 -33.23 28.93
CA PRO A 224 -23.41 -33.28 27.72
C PRO A 224 -22.87 -32.37 26.60
N VAL A 225 -23.09 -32.76 25.34
CA VAL A 225 -22.70 -31.95 24.17
C VAL A 225 -23.55 -30.68 24.02
N GLU A 226 -23.09 -29.72 23.21
CA GLU A 226 -23.83 -28.50 22.89
C GLU A 226 -25.02 -28.80 21.96
N THR A 227 -26.20 -29.04 22.53
CA THR A 227 -27.45 -29.30 21.78
C THR A 227 -28.30 -28.05 21.54
N LYS A 228 -28.01 -26.93 22.20
CA LYS A 228 -28.84 -25.72 22.16
C LYS A 228 -28.75 -24.98 20.83
N SER A 229 -29.91 -24.64 20.27
CA SER A 229 -30.02 -23.69 19.16
C SER A 229 -29.69 -22.26 19.61
N ARG A 230 -29.43 -21.37 18.64
CA ARG A 230 -29.08 -19.97 18.92
C ARG A 230 -30.30 -19.24 19.53
N PRO A 231 -30.15 -18.49 20.64
CA PRO A 231 -31.24 -17.70 21.20
C PRO A 231 -31.83 -16.72 20.18
N THR A 232 -33.16 -16.63 20.13
CA THR A 232 -33.91 -15.74 19.20
C THR A 232 -33.84 -14.26 19.56
N LYS A 233 -33.37 -13.93 20.77
CA LYS A 233 -33.12 -12.57 21.26
C LYS A 233 -31.70 -12.48 21.83
N PRO A 234 -30.98 -11.37 21.65
CA PRO A 234 -29.61 -11.24 22.16
C PRO A 234 -29.62 -11.05 23.67
N LEU A 235 -28.85 -11.87 24.39
CA LEU A 235 -28.81 -11.89 25.86
C LEU A 235 -28.37 -10.55 26.46
N LEU A 236 -27.37 -9.88 25.87
CA LEU A 236 -26.85 -8.59 26.30
C LEU A 236 -27.27 -7.47 25.32
N SER A 237 -28.57 -7.37 25.00
CA SER A 237 -29.12 -6.30 24.14
C SER A 237 -28.73 -4.87 24.60
N LYS A 238 -28.61 -4.67 25.92
CA LYS A 238 -28.18 -3.41 26.56
C LYS A 238 -26.70 -3.06 26.36
N ALA A 239 -25.90 -3.94 25.76
CA ALA A 239 -24.51 -3.63 25.40
C ALA A 239 -24.40 -2.49 24.37
N GLU A 240 -25.51 -2.13 23.69
CA GLU A 240 -25.63 -0.95 22.83
C GLU A 240 -25.24 0.35 23.54
N ASP A 241 -25.51 0.44 24.85
CA ASP A 241 -25.22 1.61 25.70
C ASP A 241 -23.81 1.62 26.31
N PHE A 242 -23.04 0.56 26.08
CA PHE A 242 -21.68 0.49 26.61
C PHE A 242 -20.78 1.49 25.87
N THR A 243 -19.72 1.90 26.55
CA THR A 243 -18.76 2.88 26.04
C THR A 243 -17.38 2.26 25.89
N VAL A 244 -16.65 2.64 24.85
CA VAL A 244 -15.22 2.32 24.70
C VAL A 244 -14.41 3.61 24.70
N TYR A 245 -13.40 3.66 25.56
CA TYR A 245 -12.35 4.65 25.51
C TYR A 245 -11.22 4.13 24.60
N ILE A 246 -10.93 4.86 23.53
CA ILE A 246 -9.86 4.52 22.58
C ILE A 246 -8.75 5.56 22.73
N LYS A 247 -7.58 5.13 23.21
CA LYS A 247 -6.38 5.96 23.27
C LYS A 247 -5.40 5.51 22.20
N ASN A 248 -5.14 6.38 21.23
CA ASN A 248 -4.16 6.15 20.19
C ASN A 248 -2.97 7.11 20.38
N PHE A 249 -1.76 6.55 20.29
CA PHE A 249 -0.51 7.28 20.19
C PHE A 249 0.07 7.07 18.79
N ILE A 250 0.51 8.15 18.17
CA ILE A 250 1.19 8.14 16.88
C ILE A 250 2.59 8.71 16.97
N ARG A 251 3.50 8.19 16.16
CA ARG A 251 4.82 8.75 15.91
C ARG A 251 5.19 8.63 14.43
N PHE A 252 5.60 9.76 13.84
CA PHE A 252 6.24 9.82 12.53
C PHE A 252 7.76 9.89 12.75
N PRO A 253 8.49 8.75 12.62
CA PRO A 253 9.88 8.67 13.03
C PRO A 253 10.79 9.59 12.20
N LYS A 254 10.49 9.80 10.90
CA LYS A 254 11.30 10.63 9.99
C LYS A 254 11.39 12.09 10.44
N PHE A 255 10.31 12.61 11.03
CA PHE A 255 10.24 13.99 11.54
C PHE A 255 10.34 14.08 13.06
N ASN A 256 10.53 12.94 13.74
CA ASN A 256 10.49 12.80 15.20
C ASN A 256 9.25 13.45 15.86
N PHE A 257 8.12 13.45 15.16
CA PHE A 257 6.86 14.00 15.65
C PHE A 257 6.03 12.93 16.34
N SER A 258 5.41 13.25 17.48
CA SER A 258 4.49 12.34 18.18
C SER A 258 3.28 13.09 18.73
N LYS A 259 2.09 12.50 18.59
CA LYS A 259 0.83 13.04 19.13
C LYS A 259 -0.07 11.90 19.63
N THR A 260 -1.11 12.25 20.39
CA THR A 260 -2.19 11.33 20.79
C THR A 260 -3.54 11.91 20.41
N ASN A 261 -4.54 11.06 20.21
CA ASN A 261 -5.91 11.49 19.90
C ASN A 261 -6.60 12.20 21.08
N VAL A 262 -6.11 12.01 22.31
CA VAL A 262 -6.65 12.66 23.50
C VAL A 262 -6.17 14.12 23.53
N PRO A 263 -7.08 15.12 23.52
CA PRO A 263 -6.66 16.53 23.58
C PRO A 263 -5.96 16.83 24.91
N ASP A 264 -4.90 17.64 24.86
CA ASP A 264 -4.16 18.11 26.04
C ASP A 264 -4.95 19.22 26.75
N THR A 265 -5.99 18.82 27.47
CA THR A 265 -6.83 19.71 28.27
C THR A 265 -6.47 19.66 29.74
N LYS A 266 -6.43 20.84 30.37
CA LYS A 266 -6.26 20.98 31.82
C LYS A 266 -7.51 20.55 32.60
N ASP A 267 -8.65 20.40 31.92
CA ASP A 267 -9.90 19.99 32.54
C ASP A 267 -9.98 18.47 32.77
N ARG A 268 -10.02 18.09 34.04
CA ARG A 268 -10.22 16.69 34.48
C ARG A 268 -11.66 16.20 34.35
N ALA A 269 -12.63 17.07 34.05
CA ALA A 269 -14.03 16.72 33.83
C ALA A 269 -14.30 16.29 32.37
N PHE A 270 -13.54 16.78 31.39
CA PHE A 270 -13.69 16.41 29.97
C PHE A 270 -13.85 14.90 29.74
N LEU A 271 -12.92 14.07 30.22
CA LEU A 271 -12.96 12.61 30.07
C LEU A 271 -14.03 11.90 30.93
N LYS A 272 -14.78 12.62 31.76
CA LYS A 272 -15.91 12.06 32.53
C LYS A 272 -17.25 12.21 31.82
N PHE A 273 -17.40 13.26 31.01
CA PHE A 273 -18.68 13.65 30.42
C PHE A 273 -18.67 13.70 28.89
N CYS A 274 -17.51 13.77 28.24
CA CYS A 274 -17.49 13.78 26.77
C CYS A 274 -18.00 12.43 26.23
N GLN A 275 -18.78 12.52 25.15
CA GLN A 275 -19.07 11.42 24.25
C GLN A 275 -18.72 11.89 22.83
N PHE A 276 -18.20 10.98 22.02
CA PHE A 276 -17.94 11.22 20.61
C PHE A 276 -19.25 11.31 19.83
N ASP A 277 -19.33 12.34 18.99
CA ASP A 277 -20.40 12.56 18.01
C ASP A 277 -19.76 13.23 16.80
N LEU A 278 -20.42 13.21 15.64
CA LEU A 278 -19.97 13.88 14.42
C LEU A 278 -19.76 15.39 14.63
N LYS A 279 -20.46 16.00 15.60
CA LYS A 279 -20.28 17.40 16.02
C LYS A 279 -19.15 17.61 17.03
N ASN A 280 -18.71 16.56 17.72
CA ASN A 280 -17.64 16.59 18.72
C ASN A 280 -16.59 15.50 18.42
N PRO A 281 -15.80 15.66 17.34
CA PRO A 281 -14.91 14.61 16.84
C PRO A 281 -13.67 14.35 17.73
N TYR A 282 -13.44 15.17 18.76
CA TYR A 282 -12.24 15.12 19.59
C TYR A 282 -12.41 14.31 20.89
N CYS A 283 -13.61 13.82 21.20
CA CYS A 283 -13.79 12.96 22.36
C CYS A 283 -13.32 11.52 22.07
N PRO A 284 -12.45 10.91 22.90
CA PRO A 284 -11.97 9.54 22.70
C PRO A 284 -12.92 8.46 23.27
N ILE A 285 -14.17 8.79 23.62
CA ILE A 285 -15.15 7.88 24.25
C ILE A 285 -16.34 7.68 23.30
N PHE A 286 -16.53 6.46 22.83
CA PHE A 286 -17.52 6.09 21.82
C PHE A 286 -18.57 5.16 22.42
N ARG A 287 -19.86 5.33 22.08
CA ARG A 287 -20.94 4.38 22.43
C ARG A 287 -21.00 3.25 21.39
N LEU A 288 -21.13 1.99 21.83
CA LEU A 288 -21.06 0.83 20.93
C LEU A 288 -22.17 0.87 19.86
N GLY A 289 -23.41 1.17 20.26
CA GLY A 289 -24.54 1.32 19.32
C GLY A 289 -24.29 2.38 18.25
N SER A 290 -23.75 3.54 18.65
CA SER A 290 -23.43 4.63 17.73
C SER A 290 -22.38 4.22 16.69
N MET A 291 -21.31 3.53 17.09
CA MET A 291 -20.31 3.01 16.14
C MET A 291 -20.89 2.02 15.12
N VAL A 292 -21.76 1.11 15.57
CA VAL A 292 -22.44 0.16 14.68
C VAL A 292 -23.39 0.89 13.71
N SER A 293 -24.09 1.93 14.19
CA SER A 293 -24.96 2.75 13.34
C SER A 293 -24.18 3.58 12.30
N TRP A 294 -23.01 4.12 12.64
CA TRP A 294 -22.14 4.82 11.69
C TRP A 294 -21.52 3.89 10.64
N ALA A 295 -21.33 2.62 10.98
CA ALA A 295 -20.99 1.55 10.04
C ALA A 295 -22.19 1.05 9.19
N GLY A 296 -23.34 1.73 9.24
CA GLY A 296 -24.53 1.42 8.44
C GLY A 296 -25.24 0.13 8.83
N SER A 297 -25.10 -0.33 10.08
CA SER A 297 -25.60 -1.63 10.56
C SER A 297 -26.52 -1.48 11.78
N ASN A 298 -27.39 -2.47 12.02
CA ASN A 298 -28.25 -2.52 13.21
C ASN A 298 -27.57 -3.27 14.36
N PHE A 299 -27.46 -2.64 15.55
CA PHE A 299 -26.82 -3.26 16.71
C PHE A 299 -27.50 -4.56 17.14
N GLN A 300 -28.84 -4.64 17.14
CA GLN A 300 -29.57 -5.79 17.67
C GLN A 300 -29.47 -7.02 16.74
N GLU A 301 -29.33 -6.81 15.43
CA GLU A 301 -29.07 -7.88 14.45
C GLU A 301 -27.65 -8.42 14.58
N LEU A 302 -26.65 -7.54 14.66
CA LEU A 302 -25.27 -7.92 14.94
C LEU A 302 -25.12 -8.56 16.33
N ALA A 303 -25.93 -8.14 17.31
CA ALA A 303 -25.91 -8.72 18.65
C ALA A 303 -26.39 -10.19 18.67
N LEU A 304 -27.24 -10.59 17.71
CA LEU A 304 -27.72 -11.96 17.56
C LEU A 304 -26.73 -12.88 16.85
N GLN A 305 -26.10 -12.41 15.78
CA GLN A 305 -25.24 -13.24 14.92
C GLN A 305 -23.75 -13.08 15.20
N GLY A 306 -23.36 -11.99 15.86
CA GLY A 306 -22.02 -11.44 15.84
C GLY A 306 -21.70 -10.72 14.52
N GLY A 307 -20.58 -10.02 14.49
CA GLY A 307 -20.10 -9.29 13.30
C GLY A 307 -18.75 -8.61 13.56
N VAL A 308 -18.20 -7.94 12.55
CA VAL A 308 -16.89 -7.28 12.64
C VAL A 308 -16.99 -5.83 12.19
N ILE A 309 -16.66 -4.90 13.07
CA ILE A 309 -16.69 -3.45 12.84
C ILE A 309 -15.26 -2.90 12.81
N GLY A 310 -14.89 -2.28 11.70
CA GLY A 310 -13.64 -1.55 11.56
C GLY A 310 -13.78 -0.12 12.07
N ILE A 311 -12.90 0.28 12.97
CA ILE A 311 -12.74 1.66 13.45
C ILE A 311 -11.46 2.20 12.82
N GLN A 312 -11.58 3.01 11.78
CA GLN A 312 -10.44 3.58 11.09
C GLN A 312 -10.12 4.98 11.65
N ILE A 313 -8.87 5.19 12.03
CA ILE A 313 -8.33 6.45 12.55
C ILE A 313 -7.31 6.96 11.54
N GLU A 314 -7.65 8.00 10.78
CA GLU A 314 -6.77 8.65 9.80
C GLU A 314 -6.07 9.87 10.39
N TRP A 315 -4.75 9.95 10.22
CA TRP A 315 -3.91 11.09 10.56
C TRP A 315 -3.26 11.69 9.30
N ASP A 316 -3.92 12.68 8.69
CA ASP A 316 -3.34 13.52 7.63
C ASP A 316 -2.80 14.81 8.24
N CYS A 317 -1.48 14.87 8.45
CA CYS A 317 -0.84 15.91 9.26
C CYS A 317 0.13 16.77 8.46
N ASP A 318 -0.10 18.08 8.52
CA ASP A 318 0.79 19.11 7.98
C ASP A 318 1.68 19.66 9.10
N LEU A 319 2.95 19.26 9.12
CA LEU A 319 3.91 19.62 10.17
C LEU A 319 4.62 20.96 9.93
N ASP A 320 4.23 21.70 8.89
CA ASP A 320 4.61 23.10 8.72
C ASP A 320 3.66 24.04 9.49
N LYS A 321 2.54 23.50 9.98
CA LYS A 321 1.57 24.18 10.84
C LYS A 321 1.78 23.85 12.32
N GLU A 322 0.97 24.48 13.19
CA GLU A 322 0.98 24.15 14.61
C GLU A 322 0.55 22.68 14.85
N PRO A 323 1.21 21.94 15.76
CA PRO A 323 0.81 20.59 16.17
C PRO A 323 -0.67 20.44 16.61
N SER A 324 -1.34 21.53 16.95
CA SER A 324 -2.77 21.59 17.29
C SER A 324 -3.67 21.18 16.13
N GLU A 325 -3.33 21.51 14.87
CA GLU A 325 -4.16 21.25 13.68
C GLU A 325 -4.14 19.78 13.21
N CYS A 326 -3.05 19.05 13.47
CA CYS A 326 -2.87 17.63 13.15
C CYS A 326 -3.81 16.76 14.00
N ASN A 327 -5.05 16.52 13.56
CA ASN A 327 -6.06 15.82 14.37
C ASN A 327 -6.61 14.57 13.67
N PRO A 328 -7.02 13.54 14.44
CA PRO A 328 -7.51 12.30 13.87
C PRO A 328 -8.88 12.48 13.23
N ARG A 329 -9.12 11.74 12.16
CA ARG A 329 -10.44 11.55 11.55
C ARG A 329 -10.89 10.12 11.78
N TYR A 330 -12.15 9.94 12.19
CA TYR A 330 -12.72 8.63 12.49
C TYR A 330 -13.72 8.23 11.40
N SER A 331 -13.59 7.02 10.89
CA SER A 331 -14.56 6.37 10.01
C SER A 331 -14.88 4.96 10.52
N PHE A 332 -16.11 4.51 10.29
CA PHE A 332 -16.65 3.25 10.80
C PHE A 332 -17.21 2.45 9.64
N ASN A 333 -16.80 1.19 9.49
CA ASN A 333 -17.21 0.32 8.39
C ASN A 333 -17.49 -1.10 8.90
N ARG A 334 -18.44 -1.81 8.30
CA ARG A 334 -18.64 -3.24 8.56
C ARG A 334 -17.67 -4.08 7.71
N LEU A 335 -16.79 -4.84 8.35
CA LEU A 335 -15.73 -5.62 7.70
C LEU A 335 -16.20 -7.02 7.28
N ASP A 336 -17.19 -7.61 7.95
CA ASP A 336 -17.79 -8.90 7.59
C ASP A 336 -18.87 -8.79 6.49
N THR A 337 -18.79 -7.77 5.63
CA THR A 337 -19.74 -7.52 4.54
C THR A 337 -19.46 -8.46 3.36
N PHE A 338 -19.91 -9.70 3.46
CA PHE A 338 -19.90 -10.65 2.34
C PHE A 338 -21.07 -10.37 1.39
N SER A 339 -20.79 -10.38 0.08
CA SER A 339 -21.80 -10.28 -0.96
C SER A 339 -22.81 -11.43 -0.87
N GLN A 340 -24.08 -11.10 -0.57
CA GLN A 340 -25.27 -11.95 -0.60
C GLN A 340 -25.12 -13.41 -0.11
N SER A 341 -25.70 -13.70 1.05
CA SER A 341 -25.99 -15.07 1.54
C SER A 341 -24.78 -16.02 1.64
N SER A 342 -23.75 -15.66 2.40
CA SER A 342 -22.74 -16.64 2.84
C SER A 342 -23.26 -17.50 4.00
N ILE A 343 -22.91 -18.80 3.96
CA ILE A 343 -23.36 -19.82 4.93
C ILE A 343 -22.86 -19.54 6.37
N SER A 344 -21.79 -18.76 6.51
CA SER A 344 -21.22 -18.33 7.79
C SER A 344 -21.52 -16.85 8.07
N SER A 345 -22.79 -16.50 8.25
CA SER A 345 -23.20 -15.17 8.67
C SER A 345 -22.93 -14.93 10.16
N GLY A 346 -22.12 -13.88 10.43
CA GLY A 346 -21.75 -13.41 11.76
C GLY A 346 -20.43 -13.96 12.30
N TYR A 347 -20.14 -13.67 13.57
CA TYR A 347 -18.86 -13.99 14.23
C TYR A 347 -19.09 -14.62 15.60
N ASN A 348 -18.51 -15.81 15.80
CA ASN A 348 -18.61 -16.57 17.05
C ASN A 348 -17.38 -17.45 17.28
N PHE A 349 -17.12 -17.77 18.55
CA PHE A 349 -16.09 -18.73 18.94
C PHE A 349 -16.48 -19.46 20.23
N ARG A 350 -15.76 -20.53 20.54
CA ARG A 350 -15.94 -21.31 21.77
C ARG A 350 -14.73 -21.17 22.68
N PHE A 351 -14.98 -21.11 23.97
CA PHE A 351 -13.96 -21.24 25.02
C PHE A 351 -14.55 -21.99 26.20
N ALA A 352 -13.70 -22.50 27.09
CA ALA A 352 -14.14 -23.24 28.27
C ALA A 352 -13.52 -22.65 29.54
N LYS A 353 -14.28 -22.69 30.63
CA LYS A 353 -13.79 -22.46 32.00
C LYS A 353 -13.65 -23.83 32.67
N TYR A 354 -12.44 -24.19 33.11
CA TYR A 354 -12.13 -25.47 33.73
C TYR A 354 -12.15 -25.39 35.25
N TYR A 355 -12.60 -26.46 35.89
CA TYR A 355 -12.81 -26.58 37.33
C TYR A 355 -12.48 -28.02 37.78
N GLN A 356 -12.27 -28.22 39.08
CA GLN A 356 -12.15 -29.55 39.69
C GLN A 356 -13.22 -29.70 40.77
N ASP A 357 -13.77 -30.90 40.90
CA ASP A 357 -14.70 -31.23 41.98
C ASP A 357 -13.97 -31.73 43.24
N ALA A 358 -14.75 -32.03 44.30
CA ALA A 358 -14.22 -32.51 45.57
C ALA A 358 -13.52 -33.89 45.50
N ALA A 359 -13.71 -34.64 44.40
CA ALA A 359 -13.01 -35.90 44.14
C ALA A 359 -11.75 -35.71 43.26
N GLY A 360 -11.43 -34.48 42.87
CA GLY A 360 -10.31 -34.16 41.99
C GLY A 360 -10.59 -34.41 40.50
N VAL A 361 -11.84 -34.69 40.11
CA VAL A 361 -12.21 -34.91 38.71
C VAL A 361 -12.41 -33.56 38.02
N GLU A 362 -11.77 -33.39 36.86
CA GLU A 362 -11.91 -32.18 36.05
C GLU A 362 -13.30 -32.13 35.38
N PHE A 363 -13.94 -30.96 35.47
CA PHE A 363 -15.12 -30.64 34.69
C PHE A 363 -15.01 -29.22 34.13
N ARG A 364 -15.74 -28.92 33.07
CA ARG A 364 -15.69 -27.59 32.42
C ARG A 364 -17.07 -27.02 32.14
N THR A 365 -17.13 -25.70 32.07
CA THR A 365 -18.27 -24.99 31.48
C THR A 365 -17.87 -24.49 30.10
N LEU A 366 -18.47 -25.06 29.05
CA LEU A 366 -18.28 -24.63 27.67
C LEU A 366 -19.15 -23.41 27.40
N ILE A 367 -18.55 -22.38 26.80
CA ILE A 367 -19.21 -21.13 26.43
C ILE A 367 -18.96 -20.89 24.94
N LYS A 368 -20.04 -20.81 24.17
CA LYS A 368 -20.01 -20.33 22.78
C LYS A 368 -20.49 -18.90 22.76
N ALA A 369 -19.58 -17.98 22.46
CA ALA A 369 -19.84 -16.56 22.45
C ALA A 369 -20.11 -16.06 21.03
N TYR A 370 -21.17 -15.26 20.90
CA TYR A 370 -21.51 -14.43 19.75
C TYR A 370 -21.34 -12.96 20.16
N GLY A 371 -20.85 -12.12 19.26
CA GLY A 371 -20.52 -10.76 19.62
C GLY A 371 -19.91 -9.93 18.51
N ILE A 372 -19.67 -8.67 18.82
CA ILE A 372 -19.12 -7.71 17.88
C ILE A 372 -17.63 -7.59 18.15
N ARG A 373 -16.83 -7.95 17.15
CA ARG A 373 -15.39 -7.70 17.13
C ARG A 373 -15.13 -6.31 16.54
N PHE A 374 -14.34 -5.51 17.25
CA PHE A 374 -13.95 -4.16 16.84
C PHE A 374 -12.45 -4.13 16.53
N ASP A 375 -12.11 -3.76 15.30
CA ASP A 375 -10.74 -3.69 14.80
C ASP A 375 -10.34 -2.23 14.59
N VAL A 376 -9.46 -1.71 15.45
CA VAL A 376 -8.95 -0.34 15.37
C VAL A 376 -7.76 -0.30 14.41
N MET A 377 -7.99 0.28 13.24
CA MET A 377 -7.01 0.45 12.17
C MET A 377 -6.53 1.89 12.15
N VAL A 378 -5.22 2.12 12.25
CA VAL A 378 -4.65 3.47 12.26
C VAL A 378 -3.81 3.67 11.01
N VAL A 379 -4.13 4.70 10.24
CA VAL A 379 -3.44 5.08 9.00
C VAL A 379 -3.03 6.54 9.12
N GLY A 380 -1.91 6.91 8.51
CA GLY A 380 -1.54 8.32 8.48
C GLY A 380 -0.33 8.62 7.63
N LYS A 381 -0.20 9.91 7.32
CA LYS A 381 0.93 10.50 6.61
C LYS A 381 1.22 11.87 7.25
N ALA A 382 2.50 12.19 7.38
CA ALA A 382 2.94 13.52 7.74
C ALA A 382 3.65 14.17 6.55
N GLY A 383 3.38 15.44 6.29
CA GLY A 383 4.16 16.28 5.37
C GLY A 383 4.93 17.34 6.16
N LYS A 384 6.17 17.63 5.77
CA LYS A 384 6.97 18.73 6.32
C LYS A 384 7.86 19.34 5.24
N PHE A 385 8.00 20.66 5.21
CA PHE A 385 8.86 21.39 4.29
C PHE A 385 10.27 20.80 4.23
N SER A 386 10.76 20.57 3.01
CA SER A 386 12.11 20.11 2.75
C SER A 386 12.65 20.74 1.46
N ILE A 387 13.88 21.24 1.53
CA ILE A 387 14.52 21.92 0.41
C ILE A 387 14.78 20.99 -0.78
N ILE A 388 15.00 19.69 -0.53
CA ILE A 388 15.33 18.69 -1.56
C ILE A 388 14.16 18.51 -2.56
N PRO A 389 12.95 18.10 -2.16
CA PRO A 389 11.82 17.99 -3.09
C PRO A 389 11.42 19.34 -3.67
N THR A 390 11.58 20.44 -2.92
CA THR A 390 11.35 21.80 -3.43
C THR A 390 12.26 22.11 -4.62
N VAL A 391 13.58 21.93 -4.50
CA VAL A 391 14.54 22.22 -5.58
C VAL A 391 14.37 21.27 -6.77
N ILE A 392 14.07 19.99 -6.53
CA ILE A 392 13.77 19.03 -7.60
C ILE A 392 12.53 19.47 -8.39
N ASN A 393 11.42 19.80 -7.72
CA ASN A 393 10.19 20.22 -8.37
C ASN A 393 10.32 21.58 -9.07
N VAL A 394 11.11 22.53 -8.52
CA VAL A 394 11.46 23.77 -9.24
C VAL A 394 12.29 23.47 -10.49
N GLY A 395 13.33 22.64 -10.38
CA GLY A 395 14.22 22.28 -11.50
C GLY A 395 13.48 21.58 -12.64
N SER A 396 12.69 20.55 -12.32
CA SER A 396 11.80 19.88 -13.28
C SER A 396 10.76 20.84 -13.86
N GLY A 397 10.22 21.76 -13.05
CA GLY A 397 9.28 22.79 -13.52
C GLY A 397 9.89 23.79 -14.51
N VAL A 398 11.12 24.23 -14.28
CA VAL A 398 11.87 25.10 -15.21
C VAL A 398 12.16 24.34 -16.51
N ALA A 399 12.54 23.06 -16.45
CA ALA A 399 12.76 22.24 -17.64
C ALA A 399 11.50 22.12 -18.53
N LEU A 400 10.30 22.03 -17.93
CA LEU A 400 9.03 22.02 -18.67
C LEU A 400 8.78 23.30 -19.50
N MET A 401 9.39 24.44 -19.15
CA MET A 401 9.28 25.66 -19.96
C MET A 401 9.87 25.49 -21.38
N GLY A 402 10.82 24.56 -21.56
CA GLY A 402 11.42 24.23 -22.86
C GLY A 402 10.41 23.69 -23.89
N ILE A 403 9.34 23.03 -23.43
CA ILE A 403 8.23 22.56 -24.27
C ILE A 403 7.49 23.76 -24.88
N GLY A 404 7.35 24.86 -24.13
CA GLY A 404 6.72 26.08 -24.61
C GLY A 404 7.49 26.73 -25.76
N SER A 405 8.83 26.73 -25.71
CA SER A 405 9.67 27.18 -26.82
C SER A 405 9.53 26.28 -28.05
N PHE A 406 9.53 24.95 -27.88
CA PHE A 406 9.37 24.00 -28.98
C PHE A 406 8.02 24.18 -29.72
N ILE A 407 6.92 24.32 -28.99
CA ILE A 407 5.59 24.57 -29.59
C ILE A 407 5.57 25.92 -30.31
N CYS A 408 6.15 26.96 -29.73
CA CYS A 408 6.20 28.28 -30.37
C CYS A 408 7.11 28.31 -31.61
N ASP A 409 8.20 27.54 -31.62
CA ASP A 409 9.04 27.30 -32.79
C ASP A 409 8.28 26.61 -33.92
N LEU A 410 7.53 25.54 -33.61
CA LEU A 410 6.69 24.84 -34.59
C LEU A 410 5.67 25.80 -35.22
N VAL A 411 4.97 26.59 -34.39
CA VAL A 411 4.03 27.62 -34.88
C VAL A 411 4.74 28.66 -35.74
N LEU A 412 5.93 29.12 -35.33
CA LEU A 412 6.69 30.15 -36.03
C LEU A 412 7.23 29.71 -37.40
N ILE A 413 7.71 28.46 -37.50
CA ILE A 413 8.35 27.92 -38.70
C ILE A 413 7.34 27.39 -39.71
N TYR A 414 6.18 26.88 -39.27
CA TYR A 414 5.22 26.21 -40.17
C TYR A 414 3.89 26.97 -40.37
N PHE A 415 3.36 27.65 -39.35
CA PHE A 415 1.96 28.14 -39.38
C PHE A 415 1.81 29.65 -39.65
N ILE A 416 2.91 30.41 -39.75
CA ILE A 416 2.87 31.86 -39.96
C ILE A 416 3.03 32.21 -41.44
N LYS A 417 2.27 33.20 -41.94
CA LYS A 417 2.35 33.69 -43.34
C LYS A 417 3.73 34.16 -43.83
N LYS A 418 4.72 34.31 -42.95
CA LYS A 418 6.13 34.61 -43.25
C LYS A 418 7.10 33.51 -42.77
N SER A 419 6.61 32.28 -42.66
CA SER A 419 7.34 31.06 -42.24
C SER A 419 8.70 30.92 -42.92
N HIS A 420 8.75 31.04 -44.25
CA HIS A 420 9.97 30.94 -45.05
C HIS A 420 11.07 31.89 -44.56
N PHE A 421 10.75 33.17 -44.34
CA PHE A 421 11.71 34.16 -43.81
C PHE A 421 12.28 33.76 -42.44
N TYR A 422 11.47 33.21 -41.55
CA TYR A 422 11.95 32.73 -40.25
C TYR A 422 12.77 31.44 -40.37
N ARG A 423 12.39 30.54 -41.29
CA ARG A 423 13.09 29.28 -41.56
C ARG A 423 14.49 29.55 -42.11
N ASP A 424 14.62 30.44 -43.10
CA ASP A 424 15.89 30.81 -43.71
C ASP A 424 16.79 31.66 -42.78
N LYS A 425 16.23 32.22 -41.69
CA LYS A 425 16.98 32.86 -40.60
C LYS A 425 17.36 31.92 -39.46
N LYS A 426 16.72 30.76 -39.34
CA LYS A 426 17.00 29.75 -38.30
C LYS A 426 17.92 28.63 -38.79
N TYR A 427 17.77 28.22 -40.05
CA TYR A 427 18.53 27.13 -40.65
C TYR A 427 19.48 27.65 -41.73
N GLU A 428 20.77 27.44 -41.50
CA GLU A 428 21.80 27.67 -42.52
C GLU A 428 21.97 26.40 -43.35
N LYS A 429 21.78 26.49 -44.67
CA LYS A 429 21.94 25.36 -45.58
C LYS A 429 23.40 25.16 -45.90
N VAL A 430 24.08 24.32 -45.12
CA VAL A 430 25.40 23.80 -45.52
C VAL A 430 25.21 22.93 -46.75
N ARG A 431 25.87 23.29 -47.85
CA ARG A 431 26.12 22.39 -48.97
C ARG A 431 27.52 21.84 -48.80
N ASP A 432 27.68 20.52 -48.79
CA ASP A 432 28.99 19.89 -48.75
C ASP A 432 29.71 20.10 -50.09
N LEU A 433 30.38 21.24 -50.19
CA LEU A 433 31.18 21.68 -51.34
C LEU A 433 32.55 20.95 -51.36
N GLY A 434 32.50 19.63 -51.17
CA GLY A 434 33.65 18.73 -51.08
C GLY A 434 33.52 17.44 -51.90
N VAL A 435 32.40 17.26 -52.62
CA VAL A 435 32.17 16.07 -53.48
C VAL A 435 31.97 16.44 -54.96
N LEU A 436 31.67 17.71 -55.28
CA LEU A 436 31.42 18.15 -56.66
C LEU A 436 32.62 18.80 -57.37
N ASP A 437 33.57 19.41 -56.65
CA ASP A 437 34.76 19.98 -57.29
C ASP A 437 35.73 18.90 -57.82
N GLY A 438 35.78 17.72 -57.17
CA GLY A 438 36.64 16.60 -57.59
C GLY A 438 36.23 15.90 -58.89
N LEU A 439 35.08 16.23 -59.48
CA LEU A 439 34.60 15.69 -60.76
C LEU A 439 34.65 16.70 -61.91
N ALA A 440 34.87 17.99 -61.62
CA ALA A 440 34.88 19.06 -62.62
C ALA A 440 36.27 19.33 -63.23
N GLU A 441 37.35 18.92 -62.56
CA GLU A 441 38.73 19.13 -63.04
C GLU A 441 39.28 18.00 -63.91
N SER A 442 38.62 16.83 -63.97
CA SER A 442 39.12 15.66 -64.74
C SER A 442 38.74 15.65 -66.23
N SER A 443 38.00 16.63 -66.74
CA SER A 443 37.36 16.58 -68.08
C SER A 443 37.72 17.73 -69.03
N LYS A 444 38.71 18.58 -68.70
CA LYS A 444 39.13 19.73 -69.53
C LYS A 444 40.51 19.61 -70.18
N GLN A 445 40.88 18.41 -70.62
CA GLN A 445 42.10 18.18 -71.42
C GLN A 445 41.86 17.20 -72.59
N ALA A 446 40.82 17.48 -73.41
CA ALA A 446 40.68 16.96 -74.78
C ALA A 446 39.62 17.74 -75.58
N GLU A 447 40.08 18.66 -76.43
CA GLU A 447 39.36 19.27 -77.58
C GLU A 447 40.45 19.36 -78.67
N THR A 448 40.28 18.91 -79.92
CA THR A 448 39.32 19.28 -81.00
C THR A 448 39.59 18.37 -82.24
N PRO A 449 38.93 18.52 -83.43
CA PRO A 449 37.61 19.07 -83.80
C PRO A 449 36.79 18.13 -84.76
N GLU A 450 35.79 18.70 -85.46
CA GLU A 450 35.01 18.19 -86.61
C GLU A 450 33.77 17.31 -86.26
N ALA A 451 32.57 17.48 -86.84
CA ALA A 451 32.10 18.33 -87.96
C ALA A 451 30.62 18.82 -87.79
N GLU A 452 30.11 19.49 -88.83
CA GLU A 452 28.84 20.24 -89.01
C GLU A 452 27.53 19.43 -88.87
N PHE A 453 26.40 20.05 -88.47
CA PHE A 453 25.35 20.57 -89.38
C PHE A 453 24.14 21.20 -88.64
N GLU A 454 23.34 21.99 -89.36
CA GLU A 454 22.04 22.61 -88.98
C GLU A 454 20.88 21.57 -89.07
N GLU A 455 19.58 21.78 -88.80
CA GLU A 455 18.71 22.97 -88.65
C GLU A 455 17.35 22.58 -87.97
N GLU A 456 16.55 23.59 -87.57
CA GLU A 456 15.06 23.65 -87.48
C GLU A 456 14.14 22.54 -86.89
N GLY A 457 12.91 22.96 -86.48
CA GLY A 457 11.72 22.07 -86.51
C GLY A 457 10.73 22.18 -85.34
N SER A 458 9.67 22.98 -85.48
CA SER A 458 8.53 23.06 -84.55
C SER A 458 7.52 21.91 -84.66
N GLY A 459 6.84 21.52 -83.57
CA GLY A 459 5.66 20.63 -83.66
C GLY A 459 5.00 20.18 -82.36
N LEU A 460 4.00 20.93 -81.88
CA LEU A 460 2.80 20.38 -81.21
C LEU A 460 1.71 20.17 -82.31
N PRO A 461 0.57 19.46 -82.12
CA PRO A 461 -0.09 19.17 -80.84
C PRO A 461 -0.74 17.77 -80.67
N GLU A 462 -1.47 17.69 -79.55
CA GLU A 462 -2.74 16.98 -79.37
C GLU A 462 -2.82 15.54 -78.83
N GLN A 463 -3.93 15.34 -78.11
CA GLN A 463 -4.35 14.23 -77.28
C GLN A 463 -5.42 13.43 -78.06
N PRO A 464 -5.74 12.19 -77.67
CA PRO A 464 -7.04 12.04 -76.99
C PRO A 464 -7.08 10.95 -75.90
N GLU A 465 -8.22 10.89 -75.21
CA GLU A 465 -8.58 9.92 -74.17
C GLU A 465 -9.01 8.56 -74.75
N ALA A 466 -8.83 7.45 -74.00
CA ALA A 466 -9.91 6.57 -73.52
C ALA A 466 -9.43 5.19 -72.98
N GLN A 467 -10.03 4.78 -71.86
CA GLN A 467 -10.58 3.45 -71.47
C GLN A 467 -10.31 2.22 -72.37
N ASP A 468 -10.20 0.96 -71.88
CA ASP A 468 -10.31 0.33 -70.54
C ASP A 468 -9.67 -1.09 -70.62
N GLY A 469 -9.47 -1.78 -69.49
CA GLY A 469 -9.43 -3.25 -69.46
C GLY A 469 -8.16 -3.97 -68.95
N GLY A 470 -8.19 -4.38 -67.68
CA GLY A 470 -7.87 -5.78 -67.34
C GLY A 470 -6.48 -6.18 -66.84
N GLY A 471 -6.33 -6.22 -65.50
CA GLY A 471 -5.70 -7.37 -64.81
C GLY A 471 -4.20 -7.33 -64.49
N GLY A 472 -3.85 -7.41 -63.19
CA GLY A 472 -2.47 -7.71 -62.77
C GLY A 472 -2.01 -7.12 -61.43
N GLN A 473 -2.75 -7.32 -60.33
CA GLN A 473 -2.32 -6.82 -59.02
C GLN A 473 -1.43 -7.83 -58.27
N LYS A 474 -0.19 -7.43 -57.94
CA LYS A 474 0.58 -7.98 -56.81
C LYS A 474 1.42 -6.86 -56.19
N GLY A 475 0.90 -6.24 -55.14
CA GLY A 475 1.61 -5.25 -54.34
C GLY A 475 2.22 -5.88 -53.09
N SER A 476 3.38 -5.35 -52.66
CA SER A 476 3.92 -5.59 -51.32
C SER A 476 4.39 -4.27 -50.72
N GLY A 477 3.50 -3.63 -49.95
CA GLY A 477 3.87 -2.55 -49.04
C GLY A 477 4.12 -3.13 -47.65
N CYS A 478 5.24 -2.78 -47.02
CA CYS A 478 5.53 -3.16 -45.64
C CYS A 478 5.09 -2.04 -44.69
N GLU A 479 4.34 -2.37 -43.65
CA GLU A 479 4.13 -1.51 -42.48
C GLU A 479 4.72 -2.14 -41.21
N CYS A 480 5.09 -1.27 -40.27
CA CYS A 480 5.88 -1.58 -39.08
C CYS A 480 5.03 -2.07 -37.88
N PRO A 481 5.65 -2.70 -36.85
CA PRO A 481 4.93 -3.55 -35.90
C PRO A 481 4.38 -2.82 -34.66
N GLN A 482 3.42 -3.47 -33.99
CA GLN A 482 3.07 -3.20 -32.58
C GLN A 482 3.29 -4.42 -31.69
N LEU A 483 3.62 -4.16 -30.41
CA LEU A 483 3.79 -5.18 -29.38
C LEU A 483 2.47 -5.90 -29.01
N PRO A 484 2.51 -7.18 -28.61
CA PRO A 484 1.30 -7.97 -28.35
C PRO A 484 0.72 -7.74 -26.95
N LYS A 485 -0.61 -7.81 -26.86
CA LYS A 485 -1.36 -8.08 -25.61
C LYS A 485 -1.70 -9.56 -25.53
N SER A 486 -1.47 -10.17 -24.36
CA SER A 486 -1.92 -11.52 -24.04
C SER A 486 -3.45 -11.60 -23.89
N ARG A 487 -4.06 -12.67 -24.41
CA ARG A 487 -5.42 -13.09 -24.04
C ARG A 487 -5.44 -14.61 -23.81
N PHE A 488 -6.18 -15.02 -22.78
CA PHE A 488 -6.53 -16.42 -22.50
C PHE A 488 -7.28 -17.07 -23.67
N ASP A 489 -7.14 -18.38 -23.83
CA ASP A 489 -8.30 -19.29 -23.88
C ASP A 489 -7.91 -20.75 -23.60
N HIS A 490 -8.91 -21.56 -23.22
CA HIS A 490 -8.79 -22.94 -22.73
C HIS A 490 -8.44 -23.98 -23.81
N LEU A 491 -7.72 -25.06 -23.45
CA LEU A 491 -8.22 -26.45 -23.61
C LEU A 491 -7.39 -27.55 -22.88
N GLY A 492 -8.11 -28.46 -22.20
CA GLY A 492 -7.99 -29.94 -22.30
C GLY A 492 -6.66 -30.71 -22.10
N ASN A 493 -6.61 -31.47 -21.00
CA ASN A 493 -6.02 -32.83 -20.83
C ASN A 493 -4.67 -33.21 -21.48
N GLY A 494 -3.66 -33.48 -20.62
CA GLY A 494 -2.50 -34.31 -20.93
C GLY A 494 -1.99 -35.07 -19.69
N LYS A 495 -1.80 -36.39 -19.79
CA LYS A 495 -1.34 -37.25 -18.67
C LYS A 495 0.17 -37.15 -18.44
N VAL A 496 0.53 -36.97 -17.17
CA VAL A 496 1.69 -37.49 -16.41
C VAL A 496 2.90 -38.01 -17.19
N ASN A 497 4.09 -37.55 -16.81
CA ASN A 497 5.23 -38.46 -16.67
C ASN A 497 6.00 -38.17 -15.36
N LEU A 498 6.29 -39.22 -14.60
CA LEU A 498 6.65 -39.17 -13.19
C LEU A 498 8.10 -39.63 -13.00
N LYS A 499 9.07 -38.71 -13.07
CA LYS A 499 10.50 -39.03 -12.89
C LYS A 499 11.40 -37.79 -12.71
N GLN A 500 11.31 -37.08 -11.57
CA GLN A 500 12.40 -36.24 -11.02
C GLN A 500 12.11 -35.62 -9.63
N LEU A 501 11.54 -36.37 -8.69
CA LEU A 501 11.37 -35.88 -7.32
C LEU A 501 11.60 -36.95 -6.24
N GLU A 502 12.82 -37.48 -6.21
CA GLU A 502 13.32 -38.27 -5.07
C GLU A 502 14.85 -38.16 -5.01
N ASN A 503 15.34 -37.38 -4.03
CA ASN A 503 16.49 -37.71 -3.16
C ASN A 503 16.84 -36.53 -2.23
N LEU A 504 16.55 -36.74 -0.93
CA LEU A 504 17.26 -36.29 0.29
C LEU A 504 17.77 -34.83 0.39
N GLN A 505 17.22 -33.98 1.25
CA GLN A 505 17.38 -33.92 2.73
C GLN A 505 18.74 -33.44 3.27
N THR A 506 18.68 -32.33 4.03
CA THR A 506 19.50 -31.95 5.22
C THR A 506 21.03 -31.87 5.14
N VAL A 507 21.60 -30.76 5.64
CA VAL A 507 22.38 -30.66 6.90
C VAL A 507 22.54 -29.16 7.29
N GLU A 508 22.69 -28.89 8.58
CA GLU A 508 22.71 -27.57 9.25
C GLU A 508 24.06 -26.83 9.17
N ALA A 509 24.01 -25.51 9.43
CA ALA A 509 24.85 -24.82 10.43
C ALA A 509 24.17 -23.52 10.88
#